data_AF-A0A2V5MJI3-F1
#
_entry.id   AF-A0A2V5MJI3-F1
#
_cell.length_a   1.000
_cell.length_b   1.000
_cell.length_c   1.000
_cell.angle_alpha   90.00
_cell.angle_beta   90.00
_cell.angle_gamma   90.00
#
_symmetry.space_group_name_H-M   'P 1'
#
loop_
_entity.id
_entity.type
_entity.pdbx_description
1 polymer ?
#
loop_
_entity_poly.entity_id
_entity_poly.type
_entity_poly.pdbx_seq_one_letter_code
_entity_poly.pdbx_strand_id
1 'polypeptide(L)'
;MSSFMHSSDFGGSDQYSTLFIKMTDIKRPTMTWVILDEHPDSINDAFFTVRMDITDHALWSDLAGSSHSGACGIGFADSHAEIHKWLSGETRLPVRVENAVHIPSGQGWVESSAPLATKDFQWFRERTSYPQ
;
A
#
# COMPACT_ATOMS: atom_id res chain seq x y z
N MET A 1 -3.13 11.79 -6.84
CA MET A 1 -3.85 12.21 -5.62
C MET A 1 -4.66 11.00 -5.18
N SER A 2 -4.32 10.40 -4.05
CA SER A 2 -4.92 9.16 -3.53
C SER A 2 -6.42 9.32 -3.29
N SER A 3 -7.23 8.95 -4.27
CA SER A 3 -8.59 8.50 -4.02
C SER A 3 -8.48 7.02 -3.69
N PHE A 4 -9.15 6.56 -2.63
CA PHE A 4 -9.17 5.18 -2.11
C PHE A 4 -8.12 4.82 -1.05
N MET A 5 -8.32 5.39 0.12
CA MET A 5 -8.30 4.56 1.32
C MET A 5 -9.63 3.77 1.32
N HIS A 6 -9.64 2.66 0.58
CA HIS A 6 -10.77 1.77 0.30
C HIS A 6 -11.87 2.34 -0.62
N SER A 7 -12.21 1.59 -1.66
CA SER A 7 -13.20 1.94 -2.69
C SER A 7 -14.61 1.49 -2.44
N SER A 8 -15.57 2.42 -2.54
CA SER A 8 -16.95 2.11 -2.86
C SER A 8 -17.16 2.50 -4.33
N ASP A 9 -17.38 1.47 -5.14
CA ASP A 9 -17.90 1.52 -6.52
C ASP A 9 -16.91 1.73 -7.67
N PHE A 10 -16.11 0.68 -7.90
CA PHE A 10 -15.98 0.09 -9.24
C PHE A 10 -16.20 -1.43 -9.14
N GLY A 11 -17.46 -1.88 -9.24
CA GLY A 11 -17.81 -3.24 -9.67
C GLY A 11 -17.40 -4.44 -8.80
N GLY A 12 -17.04 -4.25 -7.53
CA GLY A 12 -16.69 -5.33 -6.61
C GLY A 12 -17.30 -5.11 -5.24
N SER A 13 -17.85 -6.17 -4.63
CA SER A 13 -18.56 -6.19 -3.35
C SER A 13 -17.65 -5.99 -2.12
N ASP A 14 -16.72 -5.04 -2.14
CA ASP A 14 -15.78 -4.82 -1.03
C ASP A 14 -16.40 -3.87 0.02
N GLN A 15 -16.82 -4.45 1.14
CA GLN A 15 -17.56 -3.82 2.23
C GLN A 15 -16.69 -3.08 3.27
N TYR A 16 -15.40 -2.79 3.00
CA TYR A 16 -14.47 -2.31 4.04
C TYR A 16 -13.98 -0.84 3.84
N SER A 17 -14.74 -0.08 3.04
CA SER A 17 -14.80 1.39 2.84
C SER A 17 -14.44 2.34 3.95
N THR A 18 -13.31 3.07 3.97
CA THR A 18 -13.27 4.37 4.67
C THR A 18 -12.84 5.50 3.75
N LEU A 19 -13.79 6.08 3.03
CA LEU A 19 -13.55 7.28 2.24
C LEU A 19 -13.34 8.50 3.15
N PHE A 20 -12.23 9.20 2.93
CA PHE A 20 -11.99 10.53 3.47
C PHE A 20 -12.29 11.56 2.38
N ILE A 21 -13.43 12.24 2.47
CA ILE A 21 -13.85 13.23 1.46
C ILE A 21 -13.32 14.62 1.82
N LYS A 22 -13.19 14.90 3.10
CA LYS A 22 -12.67 16.15 3.66
C LYS A 22 -11.42 15.87 4.50
N MET A 23 -10.53 16.85 4.60
CA MET A 23 -9.36 16.76 5.48
C MET A 23 -9.73 16.46 6.94
N THR A 24 -10.88 16.97 7.39
CA THR A 24 -11.41 16.72 8.75
C THR A 24 -11.84 15.28 8.99
N ASP A 25 -11.98 14.49 7.94
CA ASP A 25 -12.34 13.07 8.04
C ASP A 25 -11.10 12.24 8.44
N ILE A 26 -9.89 12.72 8.11
CA ILE A 26 -8.62 12.07 8.45
C ILE A 26 -8.28 12.34 9.92
N LYS A 27 -8.48 11.34 10.79
CA LYS A 27 -8.28 11.48 12.25
C LYS A 27 -6.83 11.40 12.70
N ARG A 28 -5.95 10.80 11.89
CA ARG A 28 -4.53 10.60 12.23
C ARG A 28 -3.62 11.03 11.07
N PRO A 29 -3.62 12.33 10.69
CA PRO A 29 -2.99 12.78 9.45
C PRO A 29 -1.46 12.52 9.40
N THR A 30 -0.79 12.53 10.55
CA THR A 30 0.63 12.17 10.70
C THR A 30 0.92 10.67 10.51
N MET A 31 -0.11 9.82 10.50
CA MET A 31 -0.02 8.35 10.38
C MET A 31 -0.91 7.86 9.25
N THR A 32 -1.16 8.69 8.25
CA THR A 32 -2.01 8.38 7.10
C THR A 32 -1.24 8.78 5.86
N TRP A 33 -0.72 7.80 5.12
CA TRP A 33 -0.02 8.07 3.87
C TRP A 33 -1.01 8.49 2.77
N VAL A 34 -0.53 9.26 1.79
CA VAL A 34 -1.33 9.78 0.65
C VAL A 34 -0.66 9.56 -0.71
N ILE A 35 0.66 9.40 -0.74
CA ILE A 35 1.41 9.10 -1.95
C ILE A 35 2.69 8.38 -1.55
N LEU A 36 3.18 7.50 -2.42
CA LEU A 36 4.44 6.80 -2.23
C LEU A 36 5.05 6.40 -3.57
N ASP A 37 6.31 6.01 -3.53
CA ASP A 37 6.99 5.44 -4.70
C ASP A 37 6.50 4.01 -4.95
N GLU A 38 5.88 3.76 -6.09
CA GLU A 38 5.47 2.42 -6.50
C GLU A 38 6.62 1.67 -7.22
N HIS A 39 6.64 0.35 -7.09
CA HIS A 39 7.58 -0.50 -7.80
C HIS A 39 7.34 -0.44 -9.33
N PRO A 40 8.40 -0.33 -10.16
CA PRO A 40 8.26 -0.20 -11.61
C PRO A 40 7.51 -1.35 -12.30
N ASP A 41 7.57 -2.57 -11.76
CA ASP A 41 6.86 -3.71 -12.35
C ASP A 41 5.37 -3.80 -11.95
N SER A 42 4.92 -3.03 -10.94
CA SER A 42 3.49 -2.97 -10.58
C SER A 42 2.80 -1.72 -11.09
N ILE A 43 3.55 -0.67 -11.46
CA ILE A 43 3.03 0.65 -11.86
C ILE A 43 2.11 0.57 -13.09
N ASN A 44 0.83 0.35 -12.83
CA ASN A 44 -0.17 0.06 -13.87
C ASN A 44 -1.11 1.24 -14.12
N ASP A 45 -1.31 2.10 -13.12
CA ASP A 45 -2.10 3.33 -13.22
C ASP A 45 -1.61 4.40 -12.21
N ALA A 46 -2.40 5.45 -11.98
CA ALA A 46 -2.06 6.54 -11.07
C ALA A 46 -2.61 6.30 -9.64
N PHE A 47 -2.77 5.04 -9.25
CA PHE A 47 -3.44 4.61 -8.03
C PHE A 47 -2.63 3.49 -7.32
N PHE A 48 -2.78 3.38 -6.00
CA PHE A 48 -2.06 2.40 -5.18
C PHE A 48 -3.02 1.69 -4.23
N THR A 49 -3.08 0.38 -4.36
CA THR A 49 -4.01 -0.51 -3.66
C THR A 49 -3.24 -1.50 -2.81
N VAL A 50 -3.60 -1.55 -1.54
CA VAL A 50 -3.08 -2.56 -0.63
C VAL A 50 -4.20 -3.11 0.24
N ARG A 51 -4.17 -4.42 0.46
CA ARG A 51 -5.08 -5.10 1.37
C ARG A 51 -4.34 -5.42 2.67
N MET A 52 -4.87 -4.89 3.76
CA MET A 52 -4.30 -4.98 5.11
C MET A 52 -5.15 -5.82 6.06
N ASP A 53 -5.97 -6.71 5.51
CA ASP A 53 -6.75 -7.68 6.25
C ASP A 53 -5.85 -8.62 7.06
N ILE A 54 -6.33 -9.02 8.24
CA ILE A 54 -5.66 -10.01 9.08
C ILE A 54 -6.00 -11.39 8.51
N THR A 55 -5.40 -11.75 7.39
CA THR A 55 -5.45 -13.10 6.84
C THR A 55 -4.06 -13.73 6.86
N ASP A 56 -3.98 -15.02 6.54
CA ASP A 56 -2.70 -15.75 6.46
C ASP A 56 -1.79 -15.22 5.32
N HIS A 57 -2.27 -14.29 4.49
CA HIS A 57 -1.54 -13.74 3.34
C HIS A 57 -1.72 -12.22 3.23
N ALA A 58 -0.62 -11.47 3.12
CA ALA A 58 -0.69 -10.07 2.70
C ALA A 58 -0.67 -10.06 1.18
N LEU A 59 -1.73 -9.52 0.60
CA LEU A 59 -1.78 -9.30 -0.82
C LEU A 59 -1.50 -7.83 -1.09
N TRP A 60 -0.30 -7.57 -1.61
CA TRP A 60 -0.01 -6.31 -2.28
C TRP A 60 -0.57 -6.45 -3.70
N SER A 61 -1.62 -5.68 -3.98
CA SER A 61 -2.10 -5.54 -5.36
C SER A 61 -1.11 -4.70 -6.16
N ASP A 62 -0.66 -3.59 -5.57
CA ASP A 62 0.43 -2.75 -6.07
C ASP A 62 1.62 -2.84 -5.10
N LEU A 63 2.86 -2.89 -5.60
CA LEU A 63 4.06 -3.11 -4.80
C LEU A 63 4.69 -1.78 -4.37
N ALA A 64 5.06 -1.63 -3.09
CA ALA A 64 5.89 -0.49 -2.70
C ALA A 64 7.26 -0.54 -3.40
N GLY A 65 7.74 0.62 -3.82
CA GLY A 65 9.07 0.79 -4.37
C GLY A 65 10.15 0.46 -3.34
N SER A 66 11.26 -0.10 -3.81
CA SER A 66 12.42 -0.46 -2.96
C SER A 66 13.74 0.11 -3.52
N SER A 67 13.65 1.23 -4.24
CA SER A 67 14.78 1.96 -4.81
C SER A 67 15.70 2.55 -3.72
N HIS A 68 16.88 3.06 -4.11
CA HIS A 68 17.79 3.75 -3.19
C HIS A 68 18.15 2.96 -1.92
N SER A 69 18.67 1.73 -2.10
CA SER A 69 19.07 0.82 -1.02
C SER A 69 17.90 0.15 -0.27
N GLY A 70 16.84 -0.23 -0.98
CA GLY A 70 15.71 -0.93 -0.38
C GLY A 70 14.74 0.01 0.32
N ALA A 71 14.55 1.23 -0.18
CA ALA A 71 13.74 2.26 0.45
C ALA A 71 12.60 2.77 -0.44
N CYS A 72 11.61 3.41 0.19
CA CYS A 72 10.44 4.02 -0.42
C CYS A 72 10.27 5.44 0.12
N GLY A 73 10.08 6.43 -0.75
CA GLY A 73 9.58 7.74 -0.36
C GLY A 73 8.07 7.69 -0.11
N ILE A 74 7.64 8.21 1.03
CA ILE A 74 6.23 8.17 1.46
C ILE A 74 5.83 9.56 1.96
N GLY A 75 4.74 10.10 1.41
CA GLY A 75 4.13 11.37 1.83
C GLY A 75 2.87 11.14 2.65
N PHE A 76 2.66 11.98 3.67
CA PHE A 76 1.58 11.85 4.65
C PHE A 76 0.57 13.00 4.58
N ALA A 77 -0.62 12.78 5.13
CA ALA A 77 -1.76 13.69 5.02
C ALA A 77 -1.59 15.03 5.74
N ASP A 78 -0.63 15.15 6.68
CA ASP A 78 -0.23 16.40 7.32
C ASP A 78 0.91 17.13 6.58
N SER A 79 1.28 16.69 5.37
CA SER A 79 2.33 17.21 4.48
C SER A 79 3.78 16.87 4.80
N HIS A 80 4.06 16.03 5.81
CA HIS A 80 5.43 15.52 5.98
C HIS A 80 5.71 14.35 5.02
N ALA A 81 7.00 14.00 4.91
CA ALA A 81 7.45 12.85 4.15
C ALA A 81 8.51 12.06 4.94
N GLU A 82 8.55 10.75 4.70
CA GLU A 82 9.53 9.84 5.25
C GLU A 82 10.21 9.07 4.12
N ILE A 83 11.49 8.72 4.32
CA ILE A 83 12.16 7.69 3.52
C ILE A 83 12.18 6.44 4.39
N HIS A 84 11.33 5.48 4.05
CA HIS A 84 11.23 4.23 4.79
C HIS A 84 12.13 3.16 4.15
N LYS A 85 13.03 2.56 4.94
CA LYS A 85 13.90 1.48 4.48
C LYS A 85 13.34 0.12 4.91
N TRP A 86 13.01 -0.70 3.93
CA TRP A 86 12.43 -2.03 4.14
C TRP A 86 13.44 -2.99 4.77
N LEU A 87 12.94 -3.82 5.69
CA LEU A 87 13.72 -4.81 6.42
C LEU A 87 13.63 -6.18 5.75
N SER A 88 12.46 -6.53 5.22
CA SER A 88 12.18 -7.83 4.61
C SER A 88 12.76 -7.93 3.21
N GLY A 89 13.33 -9.08 2.87
CA GLY A 89 13.68 -9.39 1.48
C GLY A 89 12.45 -9.56 0.60
N GLU A 90 11.31 -9.84 1.22
CA GLU A 90 10.02 -10.01 0.55
C GLU A 90 9.47 -8.68 0.02
N THR A 91 9.73 -7.57 0.71
CA THR A 91 9.36 -6.20 0.28
C THR A 91 10.34 -5.63 -0.74
N ARG A 92 11.60 -6.05 -0.67
CA ARG A 92 12.69 -5.56 -1.54
C ARG A 92 12.79 -6.40 -2.80
N LEU A 93 11.70 -6.46 -3.55
CA LEU A 93 11.66 -7.20 -4.80
C LEU A 93 12.57 -6.55 -5.86
N PRO A 94 13.28 -7.35 -6.67
CA PRO A 94 14.06 -6.83 -7.78
C PRO A 94 13.16 -6.40 -8.93
N VAL A 95 13.55 -5.33 -9.63
CA VAL A 95 12.92 -4.91 -10.89
C VAL A 95 13.25 -5.91 -11.99
N ARG A 96 12.22 -6.45 -12.64
CA ARG A 96 12.29 -7.42 -13.73
C ARG A 96 12.10 -6.78 -15.10
N VAL A 97 11.59 -5.54 -15.16
CA VAL A 97 11.29 -4.82 -16.41
C VAL A 97 10.26 -5.60 -17.24
N GLU A 98 9.27 -6.17 -16.54
CA GLU A 98 8.11 -6.78 -17.17
C GLU A 98 7.07 -5.69 -17.44
N ASN A 99 6.18 -5.90 -18.41
CA ASN A 99 5.06 -4.96 -18.58
C ASN A 99 4.26 -4.95 -17.28
N ALA A 100 4.02 -3.77 -16.70
CA ALA A 100 3.13 -3.66 -15.56
C ALA A 100 1.75 -4.19 -15.96
N VAL A 101 1.31 -5.27 -15.32
CA VAL A 101 -0.01 -5.85 -15.52
C VAL A 101 -0.83 -5.51 -14.29
N HIS A 102 -2.00 -4.91 -14.50
CA HIS A 102 -2.98 -4.78 -13.43
C HIS A 102 -3.31 -6.17 -12.89
N ILE A 103 -2.96 -6.44 -11.63
CA ILE A 103 -3.29 -7.70 -10.98
C ILE A 103 -4.68 -7.57 -10.35
N PRO A 104 -5.67 -8.38 -10.75
CA PRO A 104 -7.03 -8.30 -10.21
C PRO A 104 -7.06 -8.48 -8.70
N SER A 105 -7.94 -7.76 -8.01
CA SER A 105 -8.14 -7.85 -6.57
C SER A 105 -8.30 -9.31 -6.07
N GLY A 106 -7.47 -9.74 -5.12
CA GLY A 106 -7.46 -11.13 -4.61
C GLY A 106 -6.50 -12.07 -5.35
N GLN A 107 -5.91 -11.60 -6.44
CA GLN A 107 -4.64 -12.07 -6.98
C GLN A 107 -3.62 -10.96 -6.69
N GLY A 108 -2.37 -11.31 -6.36
CA GLY A 108 -1.42 -10.28 -5.96
C GLY A 108 -0.01 -10.81 -5.99
N TRP A 109 0.93 -9.88 -5.93
CA TRP A 109 2.30 -10.22 -5.56
C TRP A 109 2.25 -10.73 -4.12
N VAL A 110 2.43 -12.05 -3.96
CA VAL A 110 2.57 -12.63 -2.63
C VAL A 110 3.93 -12.19 -2.11
N GLU A 111 3.90 -11.12 -1.32
CA GLU A 111 5.09 -10.66 -0.63
C GLU A 111 5.47 -11.71 0.42
N SER A 112 4.52 -12.08 1.29
CA SER A 112 4.78 -12.97 2.42
C SER A 112 3.70 -14.03 2.60
N SER A 113 4.13 -15.27 2.83
CA SER A 113 3.26 -16.34 3.35
C SER A 113 2.99 -16.22 4.85
N ALA A 114 3.59 -15.23 5.52
CA ALA A 114 3.42 -14.93 6.95
C ALA A 114 3.39 -13.41 7.22
N PRO A 115 2.43 -12.68 6.63
CA PRO A 115 2.40 -11.21 6.63
C PRO A 115 2.40 -10.59 8.03
N LEU A 116 1.74 -11.24 9.00
CA LEU A 116 1.71 -10.75 10.37
C LEU A 116 3.07 -10.83 11.07
N ALA A 117 3.98 -11.69 10.59
CA ALA A 117 5.35 -11.78 11.06
C ALA A 117 6.29 -10.77 10.37
N THR A 118 5.87 -10.19 9.24
CA THR A 118 6.67 -9.24 8.46
C THR A 118 6.54 -7.83 9.04
N LYS A 119 7.64 -7.29 9.55
CA LYS A 119 7.67 -5.96 10.18
C LYS A 119 7.28 -4.84 9.22
N ASP A 120 7.65 -4.96 7.95
CA ASP A 120 7.33 -3.97 6.91
C ASP A 120 5.81 -3.92 6.67
N PHE A 121 5.16 -5.08 6.61
CA PHE A 121 3.70 -5.17 6.52
C PHE A 121 3.01 -4.52 7.73
N GLN A 122 3.46 -4.81 8.96
CA GLN A 122 2.89 -4.18 10.16
C GLN A 122 3.10 -2.66 10.16
N TRP A 123 4.28 -2.18 9.77
CA TRP A 123 4.58 -0.75 9.69
C TRP A 123 3.64 -0.04 8.72
N PHE A 124 3.38 -0.64 7.56
CA PHE A 124 2.50 -0.09 6.54
C PHE A 124 1.04 -0.15 6.98
N ARG A 125 0.63 -1.27 7.60
CA ARG A 125 -0.72 -1.47 8.15
C ARG A 125 -1.09 -0.43 9.20
N GLU A 126 -0.16 -0.04 10.07
CA GLU A 126 -0.37 1.04 11.05
C GLU A 126 -0.68 2.40 10.42
N ARG A 127 -0.40 2.57 9.11
CA ARG A 127 -0.41 3.83 8.37
C ARG A 127 -1.40 3.89 7.19
N THR A 128 -2.02 2.78 6.78
CA THR A 128 -3.01 2.73 5.68
C THR A 128 -4.41 3.12 6.14
N SER A 129 -4.97 2.52 7.18
CA SER A 129 -6.27 2.97 7.69
C SER A 129 -6.45 2.47 9.10
N TYR A 130 -7.22 3.21 9.89
CA TYR A 130 -7.59 2.76 11.22
C TYR A 130 -8.89 1.93 11.11
N PRO A 131 -9.03 0.85 11.89
CA PRO A 131 -10.31 0.13 12.00
C PRO A 131 -11.40 1.10 12.48
N GLN A 132 -12.63 0.94 11.97
CA GLN A 132 -13.80 1.57 12.58
C GLN A 132 -14.16 0.89 13.90
#